data_AF-A0A9Q1JNG8-F1
#
_entry.id   AF-A0A9Q1JNG8-F1
#
_cell.length_a   1.000
_cell.length_b   1.000
_cell.length_c   1.000
_cell.angle_alpha   90.00
_cell.angle_beta   90.00
_cell.angle_gamma   90.00
#
_symmetry.space_group_name_H-M   'P 1'
#
loop_
_entity.id
_entity.type
_entity.pdbx_description
1 polymer ?
#
loop_
_entity_poly.entity_id
_entity_poly.type
_entity_poly.pdbx_seq_one_letter_code
_entity_poly.pdbx_strand_id
1 'polypeptide(L)'
;MALGGFLRLVERLEYKQWSAIVEIGFGGLLVVRTKFIPKKLVRWLLEKYDPRDNSLNLANGKLLIDEEDVYATLGLPMGEFEVIEGQTLDADIEFLDLWRRRWNVKRGGPPIGSMDEVILVCGGHGHEFITDFITYVISSYIIGNANGTCHFRVVKYLRNIDEIKCYNWCVYAIKGLNDAVVAGKKENNKFFTGSLLFLMLFYMDRVQFKGRKVERSFLIAINWDTDKVRNRDKDEQLSGVYGKGRIIERIHYQTITRLAEVDLDINMQEMKRGQPHKGGTSEMSRARSSKE
;
A
#
# COMPACT_ATOMS: atom_id res chain seq x y z
N MET A 1 -9.42 -5.26 -5.64
CA MET A 1 -8.06 -5.18 -5.07
C MET A 1 -7.21 -6.32 -5.61
N ALA A 2 -5.96 -6.04 -6.02
CA ALA A 2 -5.05 -6.99 -6.67
C ALA A 2 -3.84 -7.35 -5.77
N LEU A 3 -4.07 -7.64 -4.49
CA LEU A 3 -3.02 -7.86 -3.47
C LEU A 3 -2.00 -8.93 -3.87
N GLY A 4 -2.47 -10.02 -4.48
CA GLY A 4 -1.58 -11.10 -4.93
C GLY A 4 -0.68 -10.69 -6.08
N GLY A 5 -1.13 -9.82 -6.99
CA GLY A 5 -0.30 -9.30 -8.09
C GLY A 5 0.75 -8.33 -7.58
N PHE A 6 0.38 -7.47 -6.63
CA PHE A 6 1.34 -6.56 -6.03
C PHE A 6 2.48 -7.25 -5.30
N LEU A 7 2.20 -8.27 -4.48
CA LEU A 7 3.29 -8.94 -3.76
C LEU A 7 4.27 -9.64 -4.73
N ARG A 8 3.76 -10.21 -5.83
CA ARG A 8 4.62 -10.74 -6.90
C ARG A 8 5.46 -9.65 -7.58
N LEU A 9 4.89 -8.46 -7.79
CA LEU A 9 5.62 -7.31 -8.31
C LEU A 9 6.75 -6.92 -7.36
N VAL A 10 6.46 -6.74 -6.07
CA VAL A 10 7.44 -6.34 -5.05
C VAL A 10 8.59 -7.34 -4.92
N GLU A 11 8.30 -8.65 -4.92
CA GLU A 11 9.30 -9.73 -4.85
C GLU A 11 10.32 -9.69 -6.01
N ARG A 12 9.98 -9.01 -7.11
CA ARG A 12 10.78 -8.96 -8.34
C ARG A 12 11.37 -7.58 -8.64
N LEU A 13 11.12 -6.59 -7.78
CA LEU A 13 11.69 -5.26 -7.97
C LEU A 13 13.20 -5.27 -7.81
N GLU A 14 13.88 -4.50 -8.65
CA GLU A 14 15.30 -4.26 -8.54
C GLU A 14 15.61 -3.20 -7.47
N TYR A 15 16.84 -3.18 -6.94
CA TYR A 15 17.26 -2.21 -5.93
C TYR A 15 17.00 -0.76 -6.35
N LYS A 16 17.26 -0.40 -7.62
CA LYS A 16 16.99 0.96 -8.12
C LYS A 16 15.51 1.32 -8.13
N GLN A 17 14.65 0.35 -8.46
CA GLN A 17 13.19 0.52 -8.41
C GLN A 17 12.72 0.70 -6.97
N TRP A 18 13.23 -0.14 -6.08
CA TRP A 18 12.95 -0.07 -4.65
C TRP A 18 13.38 1.29 -4.07
N SER A 19 14.60 1.76 -4.38
CA SER A 19 15.13 3.07 -3.95
C SER A 19 14.23 4.21 -4.43
N ALA A 20 13.86 4.22 -5.72
CA ALA A 20 13.00 5.25 -6.29
C ALA A 20 11.63 5.33 -5.58
N ILE A 21 11.06 4.20 -5.19
CA ILE A 21 9.77 4.15 -4.45
C ILE A 21 9.93 4.69 -3.02
N VAL A 22 11.07 4.44 -2.37
CA VAL A 22 11.34 4.97 -1.04
C VAL A 22 11.62 6.46 -1.05
N GLU A 23 12.34 6.95 -2.06
CA GLU A 23 12.64 8.38 -2.23
C GLU A 23 11.37 9.24 -2.34
N ILE A 24 10.31 8.71 -2.97
CA ILE A 24 9.01 9.38 -3.06
C ILE A 24 8.07 9.11 -1.87
N GLY A 25 8.55 8.41 -0.84
CA GLY A 25 7.83 8.18 0.42
C GLY A 25 6.85 7.00 0.43
N PHE A 26 6.89 6.10 -0.55
CA PHE A 26 5.99 4.93 -0.63
C PHE A 26 6.63 3.60 -0.16
N GLY A 27 7.79 3.68 0.49
CA GLY A 27 8.54 2.51 0.95
C GLY A 27 7.80 1.60 1.93
N GLY A 28 6.87 2.16 2.72
CA GLY A 28 6.11 1.39 3.70
C GLY A 28 5.27 0.26 3.10
N LEU A 29 4.85 0.40 1.84
CA LEU A 29 4.05 -0.62 1.15
C LEU A 29 4.90 -1.78 0.61
N LEU A 30 6.21 -1.58 0.45
CA LEU A 30 7.14 -2.61 -0.01
C LEU A 30 7.37 -3.70 1.03
N VAL A 31 7.06 -3.42 2.30
CA VAL A 31 7.30 -4.35 3.42
C VAL A 31 6.01 -5.01 3.92
N VAL A 32 4.90 -4.86 3.20
CA VAL A 32 3.64 -5.56 3.51
C VAL A 32 3.81 -7.07 3.28
N ARG A 33 3.56 -7.90 4.31
CA ARG A 33 3.81 -9.35 4.26
C ARG A 33 2.55 -10.22 4.20
N THR A 34 1.36 -9.63 4.29
CA THR A 34 0.10 -10.39 4.19
C THR A 34 -0.55 -10.24 2.82
N LYS A 35 -0.94 -11.39 2.25
CA LYS A 35 -1.82 -11.48 1.06
C LYS A 35 -3.26 -11.83 1.41
N PHE A 36 -3.54 -12.01 2.70
CA PHE A 36 -4.79 -12.56 3.18
C PHE A 36 -5.62 -11.48 3.88
N ILE A 37 -6.83 -11.28 3.38
CA ILE A 37 -7.84 -10.44 4.02
C ILE A 37 -9.02 -11.34 4.41
N PRO A 38 -9.25 -11.60 5.71
CA PRO A 38 -10.32 -12.48 6.15
C PRO A 38 -11.69 -11.82 5.92
N LYS A 39 -12.48 -12.39 5.00
CA LYS A 39 -13.77 -11.82 4.56
C LYS A 39 -14.75 -11.56 5.70
N LYS A 40 -14.83 -12.46 6.69
CA LYS A 40 -15.74 -12.32 7.83
C LYS A 40 -15.31 -11.18 8.75
N LEU A 41 -14.02 -11.09 9.07
CA LEU A 41 -13.48 -10.01 9.88
C LEU A 41 -13.71 -8.66 9.21
N VAL A 42 -13.33 -8.49 7.94
CA VAL A 42 -13.48 -7.18 7.29
C VAL A 42 -14.93 -6.79 7.10
N ARG A 43 -15.85 -7.73 6.85
CA ARG A 43 -17.29 -7.43 6.84
C ARG A 43 -17.73 -6.88 8.20
N TRP A 44 -17.34 -7.55 9.28
CA TRP A 44 -17.64 -7.08 10.62
C TRP A 44 -17.02 -5.70 10.91
N LEU A 45 -15.79 -5.44 10.47
CA LEU A 45 -15.16 -4.13 10.61
C LEU A 45 -15.94 -3.04 9.87
N LEU A 46 -16.41 -3.30 8.65
CA LEU A 46 -17.23 -2.36 7.89
C LEU A 46 -18.59 -2.08 8.56
N GLU A 47 -19.18 -3.07 9.23
CA GLU A 47 -20.39 -2.88 10.04
C GLU A 47 -20.14 -1.99 11.27
N LYS A 48 -18.93 -2.05 11.85
CA LYS A 48 -18.53 -1.25 13.02
C LYS A 48 -17.95 0.11 12.67
N TYR A 49 -17.56 0.31 11.43
CA TYR A 49 -16.96 1.56 10.96
C TYR A 49 -18.03 2.64 10.73
N ASP A 50 -17.82 3.80 11.37
CA ASP A 50 -18.60 5.01 11.16
C ASP A 50 -17.79 6.03 10.35
N PRO A 51 -18.17 6.31 9.08
CA PRO A 51 -17.46 7.26 8.23
C PRO A 51 -17.70 8.73 8.62
N ARG A 52 -18.60 9.03 9.57
CA ARG A 52 -18.89 10.41 9.98
C ARG A 52 -17.79 11.01 10.84
N ASP A 53 -17.12 10.17 11.63
CA ASP A 53 -16.07 10.57 12.56
C ASP A 53 -14.85 9.65 12.51
N ASN A 54 -14.75 8.87 11.44
CA ASN A 54 -13.65 7.94 11.17
C ASN A 54 -13.38 7.02 12.35
N SER A 55 -14.36 6.20 12.74
CA SER A 55 -14.20 5.39 13.95
C SER A 55 -14.67 3.94 13.82
N LEU A 56 -13.97 3.03 14.51
CA LEU A 56 -14.46 1.67 14.76
C LEU A 56 -15.15 1.63 16.13
N ASN A 57 -16.45 1.38 16.12
CA ASN A 57 -17.27 1.28 17.32
C ASN A 57 -17.31 -0.16 17.84
N LEU A 58 -16.55 -0.41 18.91
CA LEU A 58 -16.46 -1.71 19.57
C LEU A 58 -17.37 -1.75 20.80
N ALA A 59 -17.62 -2.95 21.33
CA ALA A 59 -18.46 -3.11 22.53
C ALA A 59 -17.81 -2.48 23.78
N ASN A 60 -16.49 -2.43 23.84
CA ASN A 60 -15.71 -1.94 24.98
C ASN A 60 -15.04 -0.59 24.74
N GLY A 61 -15.39 0.11 23.66
CA GLY A 61 -14.84 1.43 23.36
C GLY A 61 -14.89 1.80 21.89
N LYS A 62 -14.25 2.91 21.57
CA LYS A 62 -14.25 3.51 20.24
C LYS A 62 -12.81 3.77 19.82
N LEU A 63 -12.45 3.32 18.62
CA LEU A 63 -11.14 3.57 18.03
C LEU A 63 -11.29 4.66 16.97
N LEU A 64 -10.80 5.86 17.26
CA LEU A 64 -10.70 6.93 16.26
C LEU A 64 -9.55 6.63 15.30
N ILE A 65 -9.76 6.97 14.03
CA ILE A 65 -8.81 6.86 12.94
C ILE A 65 -8.52 8.26 12.41
N ASP A 66 -7.23 8.60 12.37
CA ASP A 66 -6.72 9.77 11.68
C ASP A 66 -5.55 9.41 10.75
N GLU A 67 -4.96 10.42 10.14
CA GLU A 67 -3.86 10.26 9.19
C GLU A 67 -2.61 9.63 9.80
N GLU A 68 -2.32 9.88 11.09
CA GLU A 68 -1.19 9.27 11.78
C GLU A 68 -1.38 7.76 11.90
N ASP A 69 -2.61 7.30 12.12
CA ASP A 69 -2.93 5.87 12.16
C ASP A 69 -2.68 5.21 10.78
N VAL A 70 -2.98 5.90 9.67
CA VAL A 70 -2.67 5.42 8.31
C VAL A 70 -1.17 5.39 8.07
N TYR A 71 -0.48 6.47 8.43
CA TYR A 71 0.98 6.59 8.32
C TYR A 71 1.68 5.48 9.09
N ALA A 72 1.32 5.27 10.36
CA ALA A 72 1.87 4.21 11.19
C ALA A 72 1.58 2.81 10.63
N THR A 73 0.47 2.62 9.94
CA THR A 73 0.05 1.31 9.43
C THR A 73 0.72 0.96 8.11
N LEU A 74 0.70 1.89 7.15
CA LEU A 74 1.06 1.65 5.75
C LEU A 74 2.31 2.44 5.28
N GLY A 75 2.74 3.45 6.04
CA GLY A 75 3.87 4.31 5.66
C GLY A 75 3.61 5.15 4.41
N LEU A 76 2.36 5.56 4.19
CA LEU A 76 2.01 6.48 3.11
C LEU A 76 2.50 7.90 3.42
N PRO A 77 2.87 8.73 2.44
CA PRO A 77 3.27 10.10 2.75
C PRO A 77 2.11 10.89 3.39
N MET A 78 2.43 11.61 4.46
CA MET A 78 1.53 12.47 5.23
C MET A 78 1.97 13.92 5.03
N GLY A 79 1.94 14.37 3.78
CA GLY A 79 2.36 15.72 3.39
C GLY A 79 1.31 16.80 3.69
N GLU A 80 1.63 18.05 3.37
CA GLU A 80 0.78 19.22 3.67
C GLU A 80 -0.29 19.48 2.59
N PHE A 81 -0.13 18.96 1.37
CA PHE A 81 -1.03 19.23 0.26
C PHE A 81 -2.11 18.16 0.08
N GLU A 82 -3.36 18.56 -0.18
CA GLU A 82 -4.46 17.60 -0.35
C GLU A 82 -4.44 16.92 -1.73
N VAL A 83 -4.83 15.64 -1.77
CA VAL A 83 -5.15 14.91 -3.01
C VAL A 83 -6.64 15.04 -3.33
N ILE A 84 -6.96 15.91 -4.29
CA ILE A 84 -8.34 16.23 -4.73
C ILE A 84 -8.61 15.70 -6.15
N GLU A 85 -9.60 14.84 -6.35
CA GLU A 85 -9.85 14.28 -7.69
C GLU A 85 -10.55 15.23 -8.69
N GLY A 86 -11.18 16.31 -8.21
CA GLY A 86 -12.06 17.16 -9.02
C GLY A 86 -11.42 18.33 -9.78
N GLN A 87 -10.28 18.85 -9.33
CA GLN A 87 -9.61 20.01 -9.97
C GLN A 87 -8.51 19.53 -10.93
N THR A 88 -8.60 19.84 -12.21
CA THR A 88 -7.62 19.36 -13.21
C THR A 88 -7.21 20.52 -14.11
N LEU A 89 -5.91 20.76 -14.22
CA LEU A 89 -5.34 21.75 -15.14
C LEU A 89 -5.15 21.15 -16.54
N ASP A 90 -4.99 21.97 -17.57
CA ASP A 90 -4.75 21.48 -18.94
C ASP A 90 -3.49 20.59 -19.02
N ALA A 91 -2.42 20.96 -18.31
CA ALA A 91 -1.20 20.17 -18.23
C ALA A 91 -1.40 18.80 -17.57
N ASP A 92 -2.36 18.68 -16.64
CA ASP A 92 -2.70 17.41 -16.00
C ASP A 92 -3.46 16.49 -16.97
N ILE A 93 -4.31 17.08 -17.83
CA ILE A 93 -5.02 16.35 -18.89
C ILE A 93 -4.01 15.83 -19.91
N GLU A 94 -3.07 16.67 -20.35
CA GLU A 94 -2.02 16.27 -21.29
C GLU A 94 -1.17 15.12 -20.73
N PHE A 95 -0.72 15.24 -19.47
CA PHE A 95 0.05 14.19 -18.80
C PHE A 95 -0.75 12.88 -18.69
N LEU A 96 -2.03 12.96 -18.32
CA LEU A 96 -2.91 11.79 -18.26
C LEU A 96 -3.10 11.13 -19.62
N ASP A 97 -3.21 11.91 -20.69
CA ASP A 97 -3.37 11.40 -22.05
C ASP A 97 -2.09 10.75 -22.58
N LEU A 98 -0.91 11.31 -22.26
CA LEU A 98 0.37 10.65 -22.53
C LEU A 98 0.48 9.30 -21.82
N TRP A 99 0.14 9.27 -20.53
CA TRP A 99 0.12 8.04 -19.75
C TRP A 99 -0.85 7.00 -20.33
N ARG A 100 -2.06 7.42 -20.73
CA ARG A 100 -3.04 6.55 -21.39
C ARG A 100 -2.56 5.97 -22.72
N ARG A 101 -1.88 6.77 -23.55
CA ARG A 101 -1.30 6.30 -24.81
C ARG A 101 -0.27 5.19 -24.57
N ARG A 102 0.58 5.35 -23.55
CA ARG A 102 1.56 4.33 -23.15
C ARG A 102 0.90 3.01 -22.73
N TRP A 103 -0.23 3.09 -22.02
CA TRP A 103 -1.04 1.93 -21.65
C TRP A 103 -1.97 1.42 -22.76
N ASN A 104 -1.97 2.06 -23.93
CA ASN A 104 -2.88 1.78 -25.05
C ASN A 104 -4.38 1.81 -24.64
N VAL A 105 -4.76 2.80 -23.82
CA VAL A 105 -6.12 3.00 -23.32
C VAL A 105 -6.68 4.32 -23.85
N LYS A 106 -7.92 4.30 -24.36
CA LYS A 106 -8.57 5.54 -24.87
C LYS A 106 -9.25 6.37 -23.78
N ARG A 107 -9.82 5.72 -22.77
CA ARG A 107 -10.55 6.34 -21.65
C ARG A 107 -10.41 5.49 -20.39
N GLY A 108 -10.47 6.15 -19.23
CA GLY A 108 -10.29 5.47 -17.95
C GLY A 108 -8.83 5.14 -17.68
N GLY A 109 -8.59 3.98 -17.06
CA GLY A 109 -7.27 3.40 -16.83
C GLY A 109 -7.20 1.94 -17.32
N PRO A 110 -5.99 1.36 -17.42
CA PRO A 110 -5.79 -0.04 -17.77
C PRO A 110 -6.47 -1.00 -16.78
N PRO A 111 -6.73 -2.26 -17.19
CA PRO A 111 -7.19 -3.31 -16.29
C PRO A 111 -6.21 -3.50 -15.13
N ILE A 112 -6.70 -3.49 -13.89
CA ILE A 112 -5.82 -3.59 -12.72
C ILE A 112 -5.10 -4.94 -12.65
N GLY A 113 -5.75 -6.00 -13.14
CA GLY A 113 -5.24 -7.37 -13.06
C GLY A 113 -4.05 -7.69 -13.97
N SER A 114 -3.68 -6.78 -14.88
CA SER A 114 -2.54 -6.96 -15.80
C SER A 114 -1.38 -5.98 -15.53
N MET A 115 -1.56 -5.02 -14.62
CA MET A 115 -0.56 -3.97 -14.41
C MET A 115 0.74 -4.50 -13.78
N ASP A 116 0.69 -5.49 -12.89
CA ASP A 116 1.88 -6.08 -12.27
C ASP A 116 2.83 -6.67 -13.31
N GLU A 117 2.30 -7.44 -14.26
CA GLU A 117 3.10 -8.03 -15.33
C GLU A 117 3.68 -6.97 -16.27
N VAL A 118 2.87 -5.99 -16.67
CA VAL A 118 3.32 -4.92 -17.58
C VAL A 118 4.40 -4.06 -16.92
N ILE A 119 4.25 -3.69 -15.65
CA ILE A 119 5.27 -2.91 -14.92
C ILE A 119 6.60 -3.69 -14.85
N LEU A 120 6.54 -5.00 -14.59
CA LEU A 120 7.73 -5.85 -14.57
C LEU A 120 8.42 -5.93 -15.93
N VAL A 121 7.65 -6.07 -17.02
CA VAL A 121 8.18 -6.18 -18.38
C VAL A 121 8.78 -4.87 -18.86
N CYS A 122 8.12 -3.74 -18.59
CA CYS A 122 8.63 -2.41 -18.93
C CYS A 122 9.92 -2.09 -18.16
N GLY A 123 10.01 -2.53 -16.89
CA GLY A 123 11.17 -2.28 -16.04
C GLY A 123 11.41 -0.79 -15.81
N GLY A 124 12.69 -0.41 -15.69
CA GLY A 124 13.08 0.97 -15.40
C GLY A 124 12.77 1.41 -13.98
N HIS A 125 13.27 2.58 -13.59
CA HIS A 125 13.14 3.15 -12.24
C HIS A 125 12.86 4.66 -12.26
N GLY A 126 12.61 5.22 -13.45
CA GLY A 126 12.34 6.64 -13.63
C GLY A 126 10.85 6.99 -13.47
N HIS A 127 10.50 8.19 -13.92
CA HIS A 127 9.16 8.77 -13.78
C HIS A 127 8.03 7.87 -14.30
N GLU A 128 8.22 7.21 -15.44
CA GLU A 128 7.24 6.29 -16.01
C GLU A 128 6.93 5.09 -15.11
N PHE A 129 7.98 4.50 -14.53
CA PHE A 129 7.88 3.40 -13.57
C PHE A 129 7.18 3.87 -12.30
N ILE A 130 7.59 5.02 -11.75
CA ILE A 130 6.97 5.62 -10.56
C ILE A 130 5.47 5.84 -10.78
N THR A 131 5.11 6.43 -11.93
CA THR A 131 3.71 6.74 -12.26
C THR A 131 2.85 5.47 -12.28
N ASP A 132 3.36 4.40 -12.90
CA ASP A 132 2.64 3.13 -12.98
C ASP A 132 2.56 2.41 -11.65
N PHE A 133 3.69 2.34 -10.94
CA PHE A 133 3.79 1.69 -9.65
C PHE A 133 2.83 2.33 -8.65
N ILE A 134 2.86 3.65 -8.50
CA ILE A 134 1.99 4.37 -7.57
C ILE A 134 0.53 4.24 -7.96
N THR A 135 0.20 4.39 -9.24
CA THR A 135 -1.18 4.18 -9.72
C THR A 135 -1.67 2.77 -9.41
N TYR A 136 -0.84 1.75 -9.65
CA TYR A 136 -1.15 0.35 -9.38
C TYR A 136 -1.36 0.07 -7.88
N VAL A 137 -0.50 0.64 -7.05
CA VAL A 137 -0.49 0.46 -5.60
C VAL A 137 -1.69 1.11 -4.93
N ILE A 138 -1.96 2.39 -5.26
CA ILE A 138 -3.15 3.08 -4.79
C ILE A 138 -4.39 2.29 -5.18
N SER A 139 -4.45 1.81 -6.42
CA SER A 139 -5.56 0.99 -6.93
C SER A 139 -5.73 -0.36 -6.22
N SER A 140 -4.63 -0.90 -5.69
CA SER A 140 -4.60 -2.22 -5.07
C SER A 140 -4.89 -2.19 -3.57
N TYR A 141 -4.37 -1.19 -2.86
CA TYR A 141 -4.40 -1.11 -1.40
C TYR A 141 -5.27 0.00 -0.83
N ILE A 142 -5.47 1.09 -1.56
CA ILE A 142 -6.02 2.33 -1.00
C ILE A 142 -7.44 2.56 -1.51
N ILE A 143 -7.59 2.72 -2.83
CA ILE A 143 -8.87 2.97 -3.50
C ILE A 143 -8.90 2.18 -4.80
N GLY A 144 -9.74 1.15 -4.85
CA GLY A 144 -10.02 0.39 -6.06
C GLY A 144 -11.14 1.00 -6.90
N ASN A 145 -11.32 0.45 -8.09
CA ASN A 145 -12.44 0.78 -8.97
C ASN A 145 -13.32 -0.46 -9.19
N ALA A 146 -14.65 -0.30 -9.09
CA ALA A 146 -15.59 -1.41 -9.20
C ALA A 146 -15.63 -2.04 -10.61
N ASN A 147 -15.21 -1.29 -11.63
CA ASN A 147 -15.17 -1.73 -13.03
C ASN A 147 -13.92 -2.57 -13.39
N GLY A 148 -13.04 -2.87 -12.42
CA GLY A 148 -11.83 -3.67 -12.65
C GLY A 148 -10.67 -2.93 -13.32
N THR A 149 -10.79 -1.62 -13.54
CA THR A 149 -9.67 -0.77 -14.00
C THR A 149 -8.91 -0.18 -12.81
N CYS A 150 -7.72 0.34 -13.05
CA CYS A 150 -7.00 1.10 -12.04
C CYS A 150 -7.69 2.45 -11.75
N HIS A 151 -7.43 2.99 -10.57
CA HIS A 151 -7.88 4.28 -10.13
C HIS A 151 -6.99 5.41 -10.68
N PHE A 152 -7.15 5.70 -11.97
CA PHE A 152 -6.27 6.63 -12.71
C PHE A 152 -6.38 8.11 -12.27
N ARG A 153 -7.36 8.49 -11.44
CA ARG A 153 -7.58 9.90 -11.05
C ARG A 153 -6.43 10.51 -10.27
N VAL A 154 -5.55 9.69 -9.70
CA VAL A 154 -4.35 10.13 -8.99
C VAL A 154 -3.17 10.47 -9.92
N VAL A 155 -3.21 10.08 -11.20
CA VAL A 155 -2.08 10.22 -12.14
C VAL A 155 -1.59 11.67 -12.25
N LYS A 156 -2.49 12.65 -12.18
CA LYS A 156 -2.10 14.08 -12.21
C LYS A 156 -1.13 14.49 -11.10
N TYR A 157 -1.26 13.89 -9.90
CA TYR A 157 -0.37 14.13 -8.76
C TYR A 157 1.01 13.50 -8.94
N LEU A 158 1.17 12.68 -9.99
CA LEU A 158 2.42 11.99 -10.32
C LEU A 158 3.19 12.73 -11.41
N ARG A 159 2.68 13.87 -11.91
CA ARG A 159 3.34 14.67 -12.96
C ARG A 159 4.68 15.24 -12.50
N ASN A 160 4.79 15.64 -11.23
CA ASN A 160 6.06 16.03 -10.61
C ASN A 160 6.41 15.01 -9.52
N ILE A 161 7.41 14.17 -9.78
CA ILE A 161 7.80 13.10 -8.85
C ILE A 161 8.33 13.61 -7.51
N ASP A 162 8.98 14.78 -7.52
CA ASP A 162 9.59 15.37 -6.32
C ASP A 162 8.54 15.88 -5.33
N GLU A 163 7.34 16.21 -5.84
CA GLU A 163 6.20 16.68 -5.05
C GLU A 163 5.34 15.53 -4.50
N ILE A 164 5.51 14.29 -4.98
CA ILE A 164 4.62 13.16 -4.60
C ILE A 164 4.52 13.00 -3.09
N LYS A 165 5.66 13.11 -2.39
CA LYS A 165 5.72 12.98 -0.91
C LYS A 165 5.11 14.16 -0.16
N CYS A 166 4.93 15.30 -0.81
CA CYS A 166 4.36 16.50 -0.23
C CYS A 166 2.82 16.45 -0.20
N TYR A 167 2.20 15.49 -0.90
CA TYR A 167 0.77 15.24 -0.83
C TYR A 167 0.41 14.33 0.35
N ASN A 168 -0.78 14.55 0.91
CA ASN A 168 -1.32 13.78 2.01
C ASN A 168 -2.11 12.56 1.52
N TRP A 169 -1.37 11.47 1.28
CA TRP A 169 -1.96 10.21 0.87
C TRP A 169 -2.69 9.50 2.01
N CYS A 170 -2.39 9.83 3.26
CA CYS A 170 -3.05 9.30 4.44
C CYS A 170 -4.50 9.78 4.54
N VAL A 171 -4.75 11.09 4.44
CA VAL A 171 -6.09 11.68 4.36
C VAL A 171 -6.86 11.14 3.16
N TYR A 172 -6.17 11.01 2.02
CA TYR A 172 -6.77 10.45 0.81
C TYR A 172 -7.22 8.99 1.00
N ALA A 173 -6.45 8.17 1.71
CA ALA A 173 -6.85 6.79 2.05
C ALA A 173 -8.10 6.74 2.93
N ILE A 174 -8.21 7.63 3.93
CA ILE A 174 -9.39 7.74 4.80
C ILE A 174 -10.61 8.19 3.99
N LYS A 175 -10.46 9.20 3.14
CA LYS A 175 -11.51 9.67 2.24
C LYS A 175 -12.02 8.54 1.35
N GLY A 176 -11.10 7.79 0.74
CA GLY A 176 -11.42 6.61 -0.05
C GLY A 176 -12.18 5.53 0.72
N LEU A 177 -11.80 5.28 1.98
CA LEU A 177 -12.51 4.36 2.87
C LEU A 177 -13.93 4.85 3.16
N ASN A 178 -14.09 6.13 3.48
CA ASN A 178 -15.38 6.75 3.77
C ASN A 178 -16.33 6.69 2.57
N ASP A 179 -15.85 7.09 1.40
CA ASP A 179 -16.61 7.08 0.15
C ASP A 179 -17.07 5.65 -0.19
N ALA A 180 -16.18 4.65 -0.03
CA ALA A 180 -16.52 3.25 -0.27
C ALA A 180 -17.59 2.71 0.71
N VAL A 181 -17.52 3.09 1.98
CA VAL A 181 -18.52 2.69 2.99
C VAL A 181 -19.87 3.35 2.71
N VAL A 182 -19.87 4.63 2.37
CA VAL A 182 -21.10 5.37 2.02
C VAL A 182 -21.74 4.80 0.75
N ALA A 183 -20.96 4.53 -0.30
CA ALA A 183 -21.44 3.90 -1.52
C ALA A 183 -21.99 2.50 -1.27
N GLY A 184 -21.30 1.69 -0.47
CA GLY A 184 -21.73 0.34 -0.09
C GLY A 184 -23.08 0.33 0.62
N LYS A 185 -23.37 1.32 1.48
CA LYS A 185 -24.65 1.48 2.18
C LYS A 185 -25.79 1.91 1.26
N LYS A 186 -25.51 2.70 0.21
CA LYS A 186 -26.52 3.24 -0.72
C LYS A 186 -26.94 2.24 -1.79
N GLU A 187 -25.99 1.54 -2.39
CA GLU A 187 -26.20 0.84 -3.66
C GLU A 187 -26.32 -0.68 -3.54
N ASN A 188 -26.29 -1.23 -2.31
CA ASN A 188 -26.16 -2.68 -2.09
C ASN A 188 -24.99 -3.26 -2.94
N ASN A 189 -23.93 -2.46 -3.08
CA ASN A 189 -22.89 -2.63 -4.10
C ASN A 189 -22.11 -3.93 -3.85
N LYS A 190 -21.87 -4.71 -4.91
CA LYS A 190 -21.25 -6.04 -4.80
C LYS A 190 -19.75 -5.99 -4.51
N PHE A 191 -19.08 -4.85 -4.74
CA PHE A 191 -17.62 -4.74 -4.60
C PHE A 191 -17.21 -3.52 -3.76
N PHE A 192 -16.54 -3.80 -2.63
CA PHE A 192 -15.97 -2.77 -1.78
C PHE A 192 -14.64 -2.27 -2.35
N THR A 193 -14.48 -0.95 -2.46
CA THR A 193 -13.35 -0.29 -3.12
C THR A 193 -12.35 0.37 -2.17
N GLY A 194 -12.70 0.59 -0.90
CA GLY A 194 -11.80 1.23 0.07
C GLY A 194 -10.72 0.28 0.63
N SER A 195 -9.78 0.85 1.40
CA SER A 195 -8.65 0.11 1.97
C SER A 195 -9.07 -0.87 3.08
N LEU A 196 -9.36 -2.12 2.71
CA LEU A 196 -9.60 -3.19 3.69
C LEU A 196 -8.32 -3.63 4.40
N LEU A 197 -7.16 -3.51 3.74
CA LEU A 197 -5.89 -3.84 4.36
C LEU A 197 -5.63 -2.92 5.56
N PHE A 198 -5.75 -1.61 5.36
CA PHE A 198 -5.58 -0.63 6.43
C PHE A 198 -6.51 -0.92 7.60
N LEU A 199 -7.82 -1.03 7.34
CA LEU A 199 -8.81 -1.21 8.41
C LEU A 199 -8.57 -2.49 9.22
N MET A 200 -8.17 -3.57 8.55
CA MET A 200 -7.81 -4.83 9.20
C MET A 200 -6.57 -4.69 10.08
N LEU A 201 -5.48 -4.14 9.53
CA LEU A 201 -4.21 -4.03 10.26
C LEU A 201 -4.32 -3.06 11.45
N PHE A 202 -5.01 -1.93 11.26
CA PHE A 202 -5.32 -0.98 12.32
C PHE A 202 -6.06 -1.65 13.47
N TYR A 203 -7.12 -2.42 13.19
CA TYR A 203 -7.84 -3.16 14.21
C TYR A 203 -6.97 -4.20 14.92
N MET A 204 -6.18 -4.96 14.16
CA MET A 204 -5.32 -6.01 14.72
C MET A 204 -4.21 -5.46 15.61
N ASP A 205 -3.70 -4.27 15.32
CA ASP A 205 -2.75 -3.54 16.15
C ASP A 205 -3.39 -2.96 17.42
N ARG A 206 -4.54 -2.29 17.27
CA ARG A 206 -5.20 -1.57 18.37
C ARG A 206 -6.01 -2.47 19.30
N VAL A 207 -6.26 -3.72 18.93
CA VAL A 207 -7.04 -4.68 19.74
C VAL A 207 -6.22 -5.92 20.07
N GLN A 208 -5.74 -5.98 21.32
CA GLN A 208 -5.07 -7.16 21.86
C GLN A 208 -6.08 -8.22 22.28
N PHE A 209 -6.08 -9.35 21.56
CA PHE A 209 -6.94 -10.49 21.85
C PHE A 209 -6.16 -11.59 22.56
N LYS A 210 -6.76 -12.15 23.61
CA LYS A 210 -6.19 -13.25 24.42
C LYS A 210 -4.74 -13.00 24.87
N GLY A 211 -4.40 -11.74 25.18
CA GLY A 211 -3.05 -11.37 25.61
C GLY A 211 -1.95 -11.53 24.54
N ARG A 212 -2.31 -11.77 23.26
CA ARG A 212 -1.34 -11.86 22.17
C ARG A 212 -0.52 -10.58 22.10
N LYS A 213 0.80 -10.70 22.27
CA LYS A 213 1.75 -9.61 22.07
C LYS A 213 2.36 -9.78 20.69
N VAL A 214 1.96 -8.91 19.77
CA VAL A 214 2.68 -8.70 18.51
C VAL A 214 3.51 -7.44 18.72
N GLU A 215 4.75 -7.47 18.26
CA GLU A 215 5.59 -6.27 18.27
C GLU A 215 4.91 -5.14 17.51
N ARG A 216 4.95 -3.95 18.11
CA ARG A 216 4.38 -2.73 17.53
C ARG A 216 5.55 -1.83 17.16
N SER A 217 5.82 -1.73 15.88
CA SER A 217 6.84 -0.86 15.29
C SER A 217 6.17 0.18 14.38
N PHE A 218 6.98 1.10 13.83
CA PHE A 218 6.54 1.83 12.65
C PHE A 218 6.36 0.85 11.48
N LEU A 219 5.35 1.09 10.63
CA LEU A 219 4.81 0.12 9.68
C LEU A 219 4.23 -1.12 10.34
N ILE A 220 3.04 -1.00 10.94
CA ILE A 220 2.31 -2.13 11.51
C ILE A 220 2.24 -3.32 10.53
N ALA A 221 2.10 -3.06 9.23
CA ALA A 221 2.01 -4.08 8.20
C ALA A 221 3.20 -5.06 8.17
N ILE A 222 4.40 -4.68 8.61
CA ILE A 222 5.59 -5.54 8.60
C ILE A 222 5.46 -6.71 9.60
N ASN A 223 4.71 -6.50 10.68
CA ASN A 223 4.57 -7.45 11.78
C ASN A 223 3.42 -8.45 11.58
N TRP A 224 2.60 -8.24 10.56
CA TRP A 224 1.41 -9.04 10.24
C TRP A 224 1.59 -9.80 8.91
N ASP A 225 2.29 -10.93 8.98
CA ASP A 225 2.32 -11.90 7.88
C ASP A 225 0.97 -12.65 7.73
N THR A 226 0.85 -13.39 6.63
CA THR A 226 -0.37 -14.14 6.29
C THR A 226 -0.79 -15.14 7.38
N ASP A 227 0.16 -15.79 8.05
CA ASP A 227 -0.13 -16.81 9.05
C ASP A 227 -0.57 -16.19 10.37
N LYS A 228 0.06 -15.10 10.81
CA LYS A 228 -0.37 -14.32 11.97
C LYS A 228 -1.79 -13.79 11.80
N VAL A 229 -2.11 -13.22 10.63
CA VAL A 229 -3.46 -12.74 10.29
C VAL A 229 -4.46 -13.90 10.32
N ARG A 230 -4.14 -15.03 9.68
CA ARG A 230 -5.02 -16.21 9.64
C ARG A 230 -5.27 -16.79 11.03
N ASN A 231 -4.23 -16.92 11.84
CA ASN A 231 -4.34 -17.43 13.20
C ASN A 231 -5.16 -16.47 14.07
N ARG A 232 -4.94 -15.16 13.93
CA ARG A 232 -5.71 -14.15 14.66
C ARG A 232 -7.21 -14.21 14.30
N ASP A 233 -7.53 -14.26 13.02
CA ASP A 233 -8.90 -14.39 12.52
C ASP A 233 -9.60 -15.65 13.04
N LYS A 234 -8.91 -16.81 12.96
CA LYS A 234 -9.42 -18.08 13.49
C LYS A 234 -9.73 -18.00 14.98
N ASP A 235 -8.81 -17.46 15.78
CA ASP A 235 -8.98 -17.40 17.24
C ASP A 235 -10.17 -16.52 17.65
N GLU A 236 -10.41 -15.42 16.94
CA GLU A 236 -11.57 -14.56 17.19
C GLU A 236 -12.87 -15.23 16.75
N GLN A 237 -12.89 -15.91 15.59
CA GLN A 237 -14.06 -16.70 15.17
C GLN A 237 -14.43 -17.77 16.19
N LEU A 238 -13.44 -18.47 16.75
CA LEU A 238 -13.65 -19.47 17.80
C LEU A 238 -14.22 -18.88 19.10
N SER A 239 -14.07 -17.57 19.34
CA SER A 239 -14.67 -16.89 20.50
C SER A 239 -16.11 -16.41 20.28
N GLY A 240 -16.67 -16.69 19.10
CA GLY A 240 -18.05 -16.43 18.71
C GLY A 240 -18.32 -15.01 18.19
N VAL A 241 -17.48 -14.03 18.52
CA VAL A 241 -17.63 -12.64 18.02
C VAL A 241 -16.28 -11.91 18.03
N TYR A 242 -16.04 -11.08 17.02
CA TYR A 242 -14.88 -10.20 16.95
C TYR A 242 -14.98 -9.05 17.97
N GLY A 243 -13.85 -8.43 18.31
CA GLY A 243 -13.81 -7.20 19.11
C GLY A 243 -13.75 -7.39 20.63
N LYS A 244 -13.61 -8.62 21.13
CA LYS A 244 -13.52 -8.94 22.57
C LYS A 244 -12.15 -8.63 23.20
N GLY A 245 -11.20 -8.06 22.45
CA GLY A 245 -9.85 -7.78 22.95
C GLY A 245 -9.75 -6.48 23.74
N ARG A 246 -8.63 -6.30 24.43
CA ARG A 246 -8.28 -5.04 25.11
C ARG A 246 -7.83 -4.01 24.07
N ILE A 247 -8.40 -2.81 24.13
CA ILE A 247 -7.92 -1.68 23.32
C ILE A 247 -6.55 -1.23 23.84
N ILE A 248 -5.60 -1.08 22.92
CA ILE A 248 -4.26 -0.55 23.20
C ILE A 248 -4.18 0.90 22.68
N GLU A 249 -3.41 1.73 23.38
CA GLU A 249 -3.11 3.10 23.00
C GLU A 249 -2.33 3.19 21.67
N ARG A 250 -2.32 4.39 21.07
CA ARG A 250 -1.53 4.66 19.87
C ARG A 250 -0.03 4.54 20.17
N ILE A 251 0.74 4.21 19.14
CA ILE A 251 2.19 4.47 19.20
C ILE A 251 2.33 5.99 19.09
N HIS A 252 3.11 6.62 19.98
CA HIS A 252 3.33 8.07 19.90
C HIS A 252 4.00 8.43 18.57
N TYR A 253 3.53 9.50 17.92
CA TYR A 253 4.03 9.95 16.61
C TYR A 253 5.55 10.18 16.60
N GLN A 254 6.12 10.77 17.66
CA GLN A 254 7.57 10.96 17.77
C GLN A 254 8.35 9.64 17.77
N THR A 255 7.77 8.57 18.31
CA THR A 255 8.34 7.22 18.25
C THR A 255 8.21 6.63 16.86
N ILE A 256 7.06 6.82 16.20
CA ILE A 256 6.80 6.45 14.80
C ILE A 256 7.87 7.05 13.88
N THR A 257 8.15 8.35 13.96
CA THR A 257 9.13 9.02 13.10
C THR A 257 10.55 8.47 13.29
N ARG A 258 10.97 8.23 14.55
CA ARG A 258 12.29 7.64 14.84
C ARG A 258 12.42 6.20 14.34
N LEU A 259 11.36 5.41 14.49
CA LEU A 259 11.33 4.02 14.00
C LEU A 259 11.27 3.96 12.47
N ALA A 260 10.67 4.96 11.81
CA ALA A 260 10.56 5.04 10.36
C ALA A 260 11.90 5.07 9.64
N GLU A 261 12.83 5.87 10.15
CA GLU A 261 14.18 5.98 9.59
C GLU A 261 14.92 4.65 9.72
N VAL A 262 14.83 3.99 10.88
CA VAL A 262 15.54 2.75 11.17
C VAL A 262 14.97 1.56 10.39
N ASP A 263 13.65 1.37 10.39
CA ASP A 263 13.00 0.20 9.78
C ASP A 263 13.13 0.21 8.26
N LEU A 264 13.01 1.38 7.60
CA LEU A 264 13.20 1.49 6.16
C LEU A 264 14.66 1.25 5.75
N ASP A 265 15.62 1.75 6.54
CA ASP A 265 17.04 1.54 6.30
C ASP A 265 17.46 0.06 6.44
N ILE A 266 16.94 -0.65 7.44
CA ILE A 266 17.21 -2.08 7.60
C ILE A 266 16.70 -2.85 6.37
N ASN A 267 15.45 -2.58 5.96
CA ASN A 267 14.85 -3.23 4.79
C ASN A 267 15.60 -2.87 3.49
N MET A 268 16.10 -1.64 3.34
CA MET A 268 17.00 -1.24 2.24
C MET A 268 18.25 -2.10 2.19
N GLN A 269 18.90 -2.27 3.33
CA GLN A 269 20.15 -3.02 3.43
C GLN A 269 19.93 -4.51 3.15
N GLU A 270 18.86 -5.10 3.65
CA GLU A 270 18.49 -6.49 3.35
C GLU A 270 18.24 -6.69 1.85
N MET A 271 17.49 -5.78 1.20
CA MET A 271 17.26 -5.83 -0.25
C MET A 271 18.55 -5.69 -1.05
N LYS A 272 19.47 -4.77 -0.65
CA LYS A 272 20.80 -4.66 -1.28
C LYS A 272 21.58 -5.96 -1.19
N ARG A 273 21.56 -6.63 -0.04
CA ARG A 273 22.29 -7.88 0.22
C ARG A 273 21.69 -9.09 -0.53
N GLY A 274 20.37 -9.10 -0.71
CA GLY A 274 19.65 -10.17 -1.39
C GLY A 274 19.81 -10.18 -2.92
N GLN A 275 20.34 -9.12 -3.53
CA GLN A 275 20.59 -9.10 -4.97
C GLN A 275 21.88 -9.85 -5.32
N PRO A 276 21.86 -10.79 -6.29
CA PRO A 276 23.09 -11.37 -6.80
C PRO A 276 23.93 -10.24 -7.40
N HIS A 277 25.17 -10.09 -6.92
CA HIS A 277 26.13 -9.12 -7.46
C HIS A 277 26.31 -9.36 -8.97
N LYS A 278 25.63 -8.56 -9.80
CA LYS A 278 26.00 -8.40 -11.20
C LYS A 278 27.03 -7.27 -11.27
N GLY A 279 28.30 -7.62 -11.11
CA GLY A 279 29.39 -6.67 -11.28
C GLY A 279 30.76 -7.30 -11.13
N GLY A 280 31.42 -7.52 -12.27
CA GLY A 280 32.80 -7.99 -12.35
C GLY A 280 33.17 -8.47 -13.74
N THR A 281 33.17 -7.58 -14.74
CA THR A 281 33.89 -7.78 -16.00
C THR A 281 35.36 -8.07 -15.69
N SER A 282 35.90 -9.19 -16.18
CA SER A 282 37.32 -9.28 -16.53
C SER A 282 37.44 -9.69 -17.99
N GLU A 283 37.69 -8.69 -18.84
CA GLU A 283 38.32 -8.89 -20.13
C GLU A 283 39.82 -9.21 -19.94
N MET A 284 40.35 -9.99 -20.90
CA MET A 284 41.77 -10.31 -21.17
C MET A 284 42.39 -11.37 -20.26
N SER A 285 42.78 -12.54 -20.76
CA SER A 285 43.76 -12.67 -21.84
C SER A 285 43.53 -13.88 -22.77
N ARG A 286 43.40 -13.59 -24.07
CA ARG A 286 43.78 -14.50 -25.15
C ARG A 286 45.29 -14.77 -25.04
N ALA A 287 45.66 -16.04 -24.86
CA ALA A 287 46.96 -16.52 -25.32
C ALA A 287 46.69 -17.72 -26.23
N ARG A 288 46.73 -17.47 -27.55
CA ARG A 288 47.02 -18.52 -28.52
C ARG A 288 48.46 -18.98 -28.27
N SER A 289 48.67 -20.27 -28.07
CA SER A 289 49.93 -20.90 -28.47
C SER A 289 49.60 -22.15 -29.27
N SER A 290 49.86 -22.05 -30.56
CA SER A 290 50.03 -23.18 -31.48
C SER A 290 51.42 -23.80 -31.27
N LYS A 291 51.59 -25.04 -31.78
CA LYS A 291 52.79 -25.92 -31.82
C LYS A 291 52.77 -26.95 -30.70
N GLU A 292 52.77 -28.27 -30.94
CA GLU A 292 53.10 -29.12 -32.10
C GLU A 292 52.04 -30.22 -32.30
#